data_AF-R7HST3-F1
#
_entry.id   AF-R7HST3-F1
#
_cell.length_a   1.000
_cell.length_b   1.000
_cell.length_c   1.000
_cell.angle_alpha   90.00
_cell.angle_beta   90.00
_cell.angle_gamma   90.00
#
_symmetry.space_group_name_H-M   'P 1'
#
loop_
_entity.id
_entity.type
_entity.pdbx_description
1 polymer ?
#
loop_
_entity_poly.entity_id
_entity_poly.type
_entity_poly.pdbx_seq_one_letter_code
_entity_poly.pdbx_strand_id
1 'polypeptide(L)'
;MEGVLYGCEQGLYGWKVTDCKICFEYGLYYSPVSTPADFRLLSPIVLEQALKKAGTELLEPYLHFEIYAPQEYLSRAYHDAPRYCADIVSTQIKNDEVILKGEIPARCIQEYRNDLTYFTNGQGVCLTELKGYQPAIGKFICQPRRPNSRIDKVRHMFHKLA
;
A
#
# COMPACT_ATOMS: atom_id res chain seq x y z
N MET A 1 6.47 4.77 -22.92
CA MET A 1 5.94 4.75 -21.54
C MET A 1 5.84 3.36 -20.94
N GLU A 2 5.57 2.31 -21.73
CA GLU A 2 5.38 0.92 -21.24
C GLU A 2 6.45 0.43 -20.25
N GLY A 3 7.75 0.63 -20.53
CA GLY A 3 8.82 0.21 -19.62
C GLY A 3 8.81 0.95 -18.27
N VAL A 4 8.43 2.24 -18.26
CA VAL A 4 8.30 3.01 -17.03
C VAL A 4 7.09 2.51 -16.23
N LEU A 5 5.94 2.31 -16.89
CA LEU A 5 4.74 1.79 -16.24
C LEU A 5 4.98 0.41 -15.61
N TYR A 6 5.67 -0.47 -16.32
CA TYR A 6 6.11 -1.76 -15.79
C TYR A 6 7.01 -1.59 -14.56
N GLY A 7 7.98 -0.67 -14.61
CA GLY A 7 8.83 -0.35 -13.47
C GLY A 7 8.05 0.16 -12.26
N CYS A 8 6.95 0.90 -12.48
CA CYS A 8 6.07 1.35 -11.41
C CYS A 8 5.20 0.23 -10.81
N GLU A 9 5.03 -0.92 -11.46
CA GLU A 9 4.30 -2.04 -10.86
C GLU A 9 5.03 -2.65 -9.67
N GLN A 10 6.37 -2.56 -9.63
CA GLN A 10 7.23 -3.15 -8.60
C GLN A 10 8.42 -2.24 -8.28
N GLY A 11 8.22 -1.35 -7.32
CA GLY A 11 9.23 -0.46 -6.76
C GLY A 11 10.33 -1.19 -5.99
N LEU A 12 11.02 -0.45 -5.11
CA LEU A 12 12.19 -0.94 -4.38
C LEU A 12 11.86 -2.09 -3.42
N TYR A 13 10.68 -2.03 -2.80
CA TYR A 13 10.20 -3.01 -1.84
C TYR A 13 9.19 -4.01 -2.45
N GLY A 14 9.12 -4.08 -3.79
CA GLY A 14 8.24 -4.99 -4.52
C GLY A 14 6.78 -4.54 -4.63
N TRP A 15 6.41 -3.43 -4.00
CA TRP A 15 5.07 -2.83 -4.10
C TRP A 15 4.96 -1.85 -5.26
N LYS A 16 3.73 -1.60 -5.69
CA LYS A 16 3.43 -0.61 -6.74
C LYS A 16 3.86 0.79 -6.28
N VAL A 17 4.51 1.51 -7.17
CA VAL A 17 4.86 2.93 -7.00
C VAL A 17 3.67 3.78 -7.41
N THR A 18 3.34 4.77 -6.59
CA THR A 18 2.25 5.72 -6.80
C THR A 18 2.75 7.15 -6.57
N ASP A 19 1.92 8.14 -6.88
CA ASP A 19 2.10 9.54 -6.48
C ASP A 19 3.44 10.16 -6.90
N CYS A 20 3.95 9.76 -8.07
CA CYS A 20 5.20 10.27 -8.63
C CYS A 20 4.99 10.89 -10.01
N LYS A 21 5.79 11.94 -10.30
CA LYS A 21 5.89 12.53 -11.64
C LYS A 21 7.22 12.11 -12.26
N ILE A 22 7.15 11.39 -13.38
CA ILE A 22 8.34 10.91 -14.09
C ILE A 22 8.55 11.80 -15.31
N CYS A 23 9.71 12.46 -15.36
CA CYS A 23 10.12 13.30 -16.49
C CYS A 23 11.32 12.65 -17.18
N PHE A 24 11.24 12.50 -18.50
CA PHE A 24 12.37 12.08 -19.31
C PHE A 24 13.06 13.33 -19.86
N GLU A 25 14.30 13.56 -19.44
CA GLU A 25 15.05 14.76 -19.85
C GLU A 25 15.87 14.54 -21.12
N TYR A 26 16.75 13.54 -21.11
CA TYR A 26 17.60 13.21 -22.25
C TYR A 26 17.97 11.73 -22.27
N GLY A 27 18.34 11.23 -23.45
CA GLY A 27 18.87 9.89 -23.62
C GLY A 27 19.69 9.80 -24.90
N LEU A 28 20.80 9.06 -24.85
CA LEU A 28 21.65 8.80 -26.00
C LEU A 28 21.19 7.52 -26.70
N TYR A 29 21.25 7.52 -28.02
CA TYR A 29 20.98 6.35 -28.84
C TYR A 29 21.98 6.29 -30.00
N TYR A 30 22.29 5.07 -30.44
CA TYR A 30 23.20 4.83 -31.56
C TYR A 30 22.52 3.92 -32.58
N SER A 31 22.34 4.41 -33.80
CA SER A 31 21.82 3.58 -34.90
C SER A 31 22.94 2.75 -35.53
N PRO A 32 22.72 1.46 -35.88
CA PRO A 32 21.46 0.72 -35.77
C PRO A 32 21.32 -0.09 -34.46
N VAL A 33 22.27 0.03 -33.53
CA VAL A 33 22.39 -0.86 -32.36
C VAL A 33 21.38 -0.59 -31.24
N SER A 34 20.83 0.61 -31.18
CA SER A 34 19.80 0.99 -30.20
C SER A 34 18.41 0.84 -30.79
N THR A 35 17.60 -0.02 -30.19
CA THR A 35 16.21 -0.23 -30.57
C THR A 35 15.25 0.28 -29.49
N PRO A 36 13.99 0.59 -29.85
CA PRO A 36 12.96 0.90 -28.85
C PRO A 36 12.77 -0.19 -27.78
N ALA A 37 13.09 -1.45 -28.10
CA ALA A 37 13.00 -2.55 -27.15
C ALA A 37 14.07 -2.43 -26.05
N ASP A 38 15.27 -1.99 -26.38
CA ASP A 38 16.36 -1.79 -25.42
C ASP A 38 15.97 -0.74 -24.37
N PHE A 39 15.39 0.39 -24.80
CA PHE A 39 14.90 1.43 -23.90
C PHE A 39 13.75 0.95 -23.01
N ARG A 40 12.84 0.11 -23.53
CA ARG A 40 11.77 -0.48 -22.70
C ARG A 40 12.31 -1.40 -21.61
N LEU A 41 13.39 -2.14 -21.88
CA LEU A 41 14.04 -3.01 -20.89
C LEU A 41 14.91 -2.23 -19.90
N LEU A 42 15.52 -1.13 -20.35
CA LEU A 42 16.37 -0.27 -19.52
C LEU A 42 15.56 0.64 -18.58
N SER A 43 14.38 1.11 -19.02
CA SER A 43 13.54 2.06 -18.27
C SER A 43 13.24 1.62 -16.82
N PRO A 44 12.81 0.37 -16.53
CA PRO A 44 12.59 -0.09 -15.15
C PRO A 44 13.84 -0.04 -14.27
N ILE A 45 15.02 -0.31 -14.86
CA ILE A 45 16.30 -0.37 -14.15
C ILE A 45 16.75 1.05 -13.78
N VAL A 46 16.65 1.99 -14.72
CA VAL A 46 16.97 3.40 -14.46
C VAL A 46 15.97 4.00 -13.46
N LEU A 47 14.69 3.66 -13.56
CA LEU A 47 13.68 4.07 -12.59
C LEU A 47 14.01 3.56 -11.19
N GLU A 48 14.43 2.30 -11.05
CA GLU A 48 14.87 1.74 -9.76
C GLU A 48 16.00 2.55 -9.13
N GLN A 49 16.99 2.99 -9.93
CA GLN A 49 18.08 3.84 -9.45
C GLN A 49 17.61 5.24 -9.06
N ALA A 50 16.69 5.81 -9.85
CA ALA A 50 16.10 7.11 -9.54
C ALA A 50 15.33 7.07 -8.21
N LEU A 51 14.52 6.03 -7.99
CA LEU A 51 13.77 5.82 -6.75
C LEU A 51 14.70 5.65 -5.54
N LYS A 52 15.81 4.91 -5.68
CA LYS A 52 16.81 4.77 -4.60
C LYS A 52 17.40 6.11 -4.18
N LYS A 53 17.64 7.01 -5.15
CA LYS A 53 18.19 8.35 -4.89
C LYS A 53 17.15 9.32 -4.34
N ALA A 54 15.91 9.25 -4.84
CA ALA A 54 14.81 10.11 -4.38
C ALA A 54 14.38 9.80 -2.93
N GLY A 55 14.62 8.57 -2.48
CA GLY A 55 14.00 8.04 -1.27
C GLY A 55 12.58 7.58 -1.56
N THR A 56 12.15 6.52 -0.88
CA THR A 56 10.81 5.96 -1.02
C THR A 56 10.24 5.62 0.33
N GLU A 57 8.95 5.87 0.51
CA GLU A 57 8.20 5.50 1.70
C GLU A 57 7.22 4.37 1.35
N LEU A 58 7.07 3.41 2.26
CA LEU A 58 6.06 2.37 2.11
C LEU A 58 4.73 2.89 2.63
N LEU A 59 3.69 2.78 1.83
CA LEU A 59 2.34 3.19 2.21
C LEU A 59 1.48 1.95 2.50
N GLU A 60 0.67 2.02 3.55
CA GLU A 60 -0.39 1.03 3.82
C GLU A 60 -1.78 1.65 3.60
N PRO A 61 -2.74 0.88 3.08
CA PRO A 61 -4.10 1.35 2.90
C PRO A 61 -4.82 1.48 4.25
N TYR A 62 -5.44 2.64 4.47
CA TYR A 62 -6.32 2.92 5.59
C TYR A 62 -7.77 2.90 5.15
N LEU A 63 -8.60 2.30 6.00
CA LEU A 63 -10.04 2.21 5.81
C LEU A 63 -10.73 3.18 6.76
N HIS A 64 -11.75 3.86 6.26
CA HIS A 64 -12.78 4.41 7.13
C HIS A 64 -13.66 3.24 7.57
N PHE A 65 -13.94 3.13 8.87
CA PHE A 65 -14.84 2.11 9.40
C PHE A 65 -16.04 2.75 10.10
N GLU A 66 -17.17 2.05 10.02
CA GLU A 66 -18.36 2.30 10.81
C GLU A 66 -18.79 1.01 11.49
N ILE A 67 -18.84 1.01 12.82
CA ILE A 67 -19.29 -0.10 13.64
C ILE A 67 -20.64 0.23 14.25
N TYR A 68 -21.59 -0.67 14.06
CA TYR A 68 -22.92 -0.66 14.64
C TYR A 68 -22.98 -1.79 15.66
N ALA A 69 -23.27 -1.48 16.92
CA ALA A 69 -23.40 -2.49 17.97
C ALA A 69 -24.36 -2.00 19.08
N PRO A 70 -24.90 -2.89 19.91
CA PRO A 70 -25.62 -2.48 21.12
C PRO A 70 -24.75 -1.63 22.04
N GLN A 71 -25.36 -0.64 22.71
CA GLN A 71 -24.65 0.34 23.54
C GLN A 71 -23.82 -0.30 24.66
N GLU A 72 -24.22 -1.46 25.19
CA GLU A 72 -23.51 -2.21 26.23
C GLU A 72 -22.07 -2.59 25.83
N TYR A 73 -21.78 -2.74 24.53
CA TYR A 73 -20.45 -3.11 24.02
C TYR A 73 -19.58 -1.90 23.67
N LEU A 74 -20.08 -0.67 23.81
CA LEU A 74 -19.36 0.56 23.45
C LEU A 74 -17.99 0.63 24.14
N SER A 75 -17.95 0.48 25.46
CA SER A 75 -16.72 0.59 26.24
C SER A 75 -15.64 -0.39 25.79
N ARG A 76 -16.06 -1.61 25.43
CA ARG A 76 -15.16 -2.65 24.93
C ARG A 76 -14.63 -2.31 23.54
N ALA A 77 -15.52 -1.94 22.62
CA ALA A 77 -15.14 -1.54 21.27
C ALA A 77 -14.16 -0.36 21.27
N TYR A 78 -14.36 0.61 22.17
CA TYR A 78 -13.47 1.76 22.37
C TYR A 78 -12.09 1.34 22.90
N HIS A 79 -12.04 0.39 23.81
CA HIS A 79 -10.78 -0.11 24.39
C HIS A 79 -9.98 -0.99 23.43
N ASP A 80 -10.66 -1.76 22.57
CA ASP A 80 -10.00 -2.62 21.60
C ASP A 80 -9.48 -1.85 20.37
N ALA A 81 -10.09 -0.73 19.99
CA ALA A 81 -9.68 0.05 18.82
C ALA A 81 -8.16 0.37 18.76
N PRO A 82 -7.52 0.90 19.82
CA PRO A 82 -6.08 1.15 19.82
C PRO A 82 -5.22 -0.13 19.63
N ARG A 83 -5.70 -1.30 20.07
CA ARG A 83 -4.98 -2.57 19.89
C ARG A 83 -4.83 -2.94 18.42
N TYR A 84 -5.80 -2.52 17.60
CA TYR A 84 -5.82 -2.71 16.16
C TYR A 84 -5.28 -1.51 15.38
N CYS A 85 -4.61 -0.57 16.06
CA CYS A 85 -4.15 0.70 15.49
C CYS A 85 -5.30 1.51 14.87
N ALA A 86 -6.52 1.36 15.41
CA ALA A 86 -7.68 2.09 14.95
C ALA A 86 -7.84 3.39 15.75
N ASP A 87 -8.05 4.48 15.02
CA ASP A 87 -8.32 5.81 15.58
C ASP A 87 -9.82 6.11 15.48
N ILE A 88 -10.45 6.40 16.62
CA ILE A 88 -11.87 6.73 16.67
C ILE A 88 -12.03 8.23 16.39
N VAL A 89 -12.80 8.55 15.35
CA VAL A 89 -13.07 9.92 14.91
C VAL A 89 -14.36 10.44 15.53
N SER A 90 -15.40 9.61 15.60
CA SER A 90 -16.67 10.01 16.21
C SER A 90 -17.44 8.83 16.78
N THR A 91 -18.35 9.14 17.70
CA THR A 91 -19.24 8.17 18.33
C THR A 91 -20.62 8.79 18.40
N GLN A 92 -21.63 8.06 17.94
CA GLN A 92 -23.02 8.48 17.99
C GLN A 92 -23.83 7.38 18.66
N ILE A 93 -24.65 7.75 19.65
CA ILE A 93 -25.61 6.82 20.26
C ILE A 93 -26.98 7.19 19.71
N LYS A 94 -27.67 6.21 19.12
CA LYS A 94 -29.03 6.37 18.60
C LYS A 94 -29.90 5.28 19.18
N ASN A 95 -30.89 5.68 19.97
CA ASN A 95 -31.75 4.78 20.73
C ASN A 95 -30.91 3.88 21.67
N ASP A 96 -30.69 2.62 21.28
CA ASP A 96 -29.96 1.59 22.03
C ASP A 96 -28.76 1.03 21.24
N GLU A 97 -28.48 1.60 20.06
CA GLU A 97 -27.34 1.27 19.21
C GLU A 97 -26.29 2.38 19.27
N VAL A 98 -25.02 1.96 19.25
CA VAL A 98 -23.89 2.84 19.07
C VAL A 98 -23.29 2.70 17.68
N ILE A 99 -22.99 3.84 17.08
CA ILE A 99 -22.29 3.98 15.81
C ILE A 99 -20.90 4.56 16.13
N LEU A 100 -19.87 3.73 16.01
CA LEU A 100 -18.47 4.12 16.14
C LEU A 100 -17.88 4.31 14.76
N LYS A 101 -17.35 5.51 14.49
CA LYS A 101 -16.68 5.80 13.23
C LYS A 101 -15.22 6.13 13.47
N GLY A 102 -14.36 5.64 12.60
CA GLY A 102 -12.94 5.85 12.74
C GLY A 102 -12.15 5.44 11.51
N GLU A 103 -10.86 5.30 11.73
CA GLU A 103 -9.89 4.91 10.72
C GLU A 103 -9.07 3.73 11.23
N ILE A 104 -8.74 2.80 10.34
CA ILE A 104 -8.02 1.59 10.70
C ILE A 104 -7.15 1.11 9.54
N PRO A 105 -5.93 0.61 9.80
CA PRO A 105 -5.14 -0.08 8.78
C PRO A 105 -5.89 -1.28 8.22
N ALA A 106 -5.89 -1.46 6.90
CA ALA A 106 -6.59 -2.57 6.26
C ALA A 106 -6.02 -3.95 6.70
N ARG A 107 -4.79 -4.01 7.19
CA ARG A 107 -4.21 -5.24 7.75
C ARG A 107 -4.87 -5.72 9.04
N CYS A 108 -5.46 -4.81 9.83
CA CYS A 108 -6.02 -5.11 11.14
C CYS A 108 -7.53 -5.37 11.11
N ILE A 109 -8.24 -4.88 10.08
CA ILE A 109 -9.70 -4.87 10.07
C ILE A 109 -10.33 -6.26 10.14
N GLN A 110 -9.71 -7.27 9.54
CA GLN A 110 -10.28 -8.62 9.54
C GLN A 110 -10.25 -9.24 10.93
N GLU A 111 -9.17 -9.03 11.68
CA GLU A 111 -9.07 -9.47 13.07
C GLU A 111 -10.05 -8.71 13.95
N TYR A 112 -10.15 -7.39 13.78
CA TYR A 112 -11.09 -6.59 14.56
C TYR A 112 -12.55 -6.98 14.29
N ARG A 113 -12.91 -7.33 13.05
CA ARG A 113 -14.23 -7.86 12.70
C ARG A 113 -14.55 -9.16 13.42
N ASN A 114 -13.59 -10.09 13.46
CA ASN A 114 -13.79 -11.38 14.13
C ASN A 114 -14.03 -11.19 15.63
N ASP A 115 -13.24 -10.32 16.26
CA ASP A 115 -13.37 -10.01 17.68
C ASP A 115 -14.69 -9.28 17.98
N LEU A 116 -15.07 -8.31 17.13
CA LEU A 116 -16.36 -7.63 17.20
C LEU A 116 -17.51 -8.62 17.19
N THR A 117 -17.54 -9.56 16.23
CA THR A 117 -18.57 -10.60 16.16
C THR A 117 -18.58 -11.46 17.43
N TYR A 118 -17.42 -11.82 17.96
CA TYR A 118 -17.30 -12.65 19.16
C TYR A 118 -17.85 -11.94 20.40
N PHE A 119 -17.41 -10.71 20.67
CA PHE A 119 -17.83 -10.03 21.90
C PHE A 119 -19.22 -9.42 21.86
N THR A 120 -19.78 -9.17 20.67
CA THR A 120 -21.17 -8.71 20.51
C THR A 120 -22.16 -9.87 20.33
N ASN A 121 -21.72 -11.12 20.50
CA ASN A 121 -22.53 -12.32 20.24
C ASN A 121 -23.21 -12.31 18.84
N GLY A 122 -22.52 -11.74 17.84
CA GLY A 122 -23.01 -11.61 16.47
C GLY A 122 -23.94 -10.42 16.20
N GLN A 123 -24.17 -9.53 17.17
CA GLN A 123 -25.05 -8.36 17.01
C GLN A 123 -24.32 -7.15 16.40
N GLY A 124 -22.99 -7.17 16.34
CA GLY A 124 -22.18 -6.10 15.76
C GLY A 124 -22.00 -6.21 14.25
N VAL A 125 -22.10 -5.07 13.56
CA VAL A 125 -21.86 -4.94 12.12
C VAL A 125 -20.73 -3.94 11.88
N CYS A 126 -19.79 -4.26 11.00
CA CYS A 126 -18.66 -3.39 10.65
C CYS A 126 -18.60 -3.13 9.13
N LEU A 127 -18.92 -1.91 8.74
CA LEU A 127 -18.79 -1.42 7.37
C LEU A 127 -17.43 -0.74 7.21
N THR A 128 -16.81 -0.91 6.04
CA THR A 128 -15.52 -0.28 5.74
C THR A 128 -15.46 0.21 4.31
N GLU A 129 -14.83 1.35 4.11
CA GLU A 129 -14.51 1.90 2.80
C GLU A 129 -13.04 2.35 2.73
N LEU A 130 -12.44 2.32 1.55
CA LEU A 130 -11.07 2.79 1.37
C LEU A 130 -11.04 4.30 1.55
N LYS A 131 -10.30 4.78 2.57
CA LYS A 131 -10.10 6.22 2.80
C LYS A 131 -8.90 6.74 2.01
N GLY A 132 -7.81 5.97 1.98
CA GLY A 132 -6.57 6.38 1.33
C GLY A 132 -5.38 5.56 1.80
N TYR A 133 -4.19 6.13 1.65
CA TYR A 133 -2.93 5.50 2.01
C TYR A 133 -2.18 6.39 2.99
N GLN A 134 -1.55 5.77 3.98
CA GLN A 134 -0.71 6.47 4.97
C GLN A 134 0.64 5.76 5.08
N PRO A 135 1.70 6.44 5.57
CA PRO A 135 2.97 5.81 5.85
C PRO A 135 2.80 4.56 6.72
N ALA A 136 3.34 3.43 6.27
CA ALA A 136 3.25 2.18 6.99
C ALA A 136 4.01 2.26 8.31
N ILE A 137 3.35 1.92 9.41
CA ILE A 137 3.96 1.96 10.75
C ILE A 137 4.50 0.58 11.11
N GLY A 138 5.77 0.52 11.54
CA GLY A 138 6.39 -0.70 12.06
C GLY A 138 7.24 -1.45 11.04
N LYS A 139 7.22 -2.80 11.11
CA LYS A 139 8.10 -3.64 10.29
C LYS A 139 7.63 -3.68 8.84
N PHE A 140 8.44 -3.17 7.93
CA PHE A 140 8.17 -3.21 6.50
C PHE A 140 8.06 -4.65 5.98
N ILE A 141 6.98 -4.93 5.25
CA ILE A 141 6.85 -6.17 4.49
C ILE A 141 7.36 -5.86 3.08
N CYS A 142 8.47 -6.46 2.69
CA CYS A 142 8.94 -6.41 1.31
C CYS A 142 8.30 -7.55 0.51
N GLN A 143 7.75 -7.26 -0.66
CA GLN A 143 7.35 -8.31 -1.59
C GLN A 143 8.55 -8.76 -2.43
N PRO A 144 8.73 -10.06 -2.65
CA PRO A 144 9.71 -10.53 -3.62
C PRO A 144 9.31 -10.00 -5.00
N ARG A 145 10.30 -9.45 -5.73
CA ARG A 145 10.09 -8.98 -7.10
C ARG A 145 9.68 -10.16 -8.00
N ARG A 146 8.73 -9.96 -8.90
CA ARG A 146 8.34 -11.00 -9.86
C ARG A 146 9.50 -11.21 -10.84
N PRO A 147 9.92 -12.46 -11.10
CA PRO A 147 11.05 -12.73 -11.97
C PRO A 147 10.74 -12.30 -13.41
N ASN A 148 11.73 -11.69 -14.07
CA ASN A 148 11.64 -11.35 -15.49
C ASN A 148 13.01 -11.53 -16.14
N SER A 149 13.23 -12.71 -16.74
CA SER A 149 14.53 -13.13 -17.27
C SER A 149 15.16 -12.14 -18.26
N ARG A 150 14.35 -11.40 -19.03
CA ARG A 150 14.86 -10.39 -19.97
C ARG A 150 15.42 -9.18 -19.23
N ILE A 151 14.65 -8.64 -18.29
CA ILE A 151 15.05 -7.47 -17.49
C ILE A 151 16.18 -7.84 -16.53
N ASP A 152 16.14 -9.03 -15.94
CA ASP A 152 17.15 -9.49 -14.98
C ASP A 152 18.53 -9.62 -15.64
N LYS A 153 18.59 -10.10 -16.89
CA LYS A 153 19.83 -10.10 -17.69
C LYS A 153 20.34 -8.68 -17.95
N VAL A 154 19.46 -7.77 -18.37
CA VAL A 154 19.84 -6.37 -18.62
C VAL A 154 20.30 -5.69 -17.34
N ARG A 155 19.63 -5.93 -16.21
CA ARG A 155 20.00 -5.42 -14.89
C ARG A 155 21.39 -5.90 -14.49
N HIS A 156 21.68 -7.19 -14.67
CA HIS A 156 23.01 -7.75 -14.41
C HIS A 156 24.10 -7.11 -15.27
N MET A 157 23.84 -6.89 -16.56
CA MET A 157 24.78 -6.18 -17.44
C MET A 157 24.97 -4.72 -17.02
N PHE A 158 23.89 -4.02 -16.67
CA PHE A 158 23.92 -2.63 -16.22
C PHE A 158 24.76 -2.46 -14.95
N HIS A 159 24.63 -3.36 -13.98
CA HIS A 159 25.42 -3.33 -12.74
C HIS A 159 26.90 -3.68 -12.91
N LYS A 160 27.29 -4.33 -14.01
CA LYS A 160 28.71 -4.58 -14.31
C LYS A 160 29.40 -3.37 -14.93
N LEU A 161 28.62 -2.45 -15.50
CA LEU A 161 29.11 -1.28 -16.23
C LEU A 161 29.08 0.00 -15.38
N ALA A 162 28.27 0.02 -14.32
CA ALA A 162 28.15 1.10 -13.34
C ALA A 162 29.11 0.90 -12.16
#